data_AF-A0ABD5SEK7-F1
#
_entry.id   AF-A0ABD5SEK7-F1
#
_cell.length_a   1.000
_cell.length_b   1.000
_cell.length_c   1.000
_cell.angle_alpha   90.00
_cell.angle_beta   90.00
_cell.angle_gamma   90.00
#
_symmetry.space_group_name_H-M   'P 1'
#
loop_
_entity.id
_entity.type
_entity.pdbx_description
1 polymer ?
#
loop_
_entity_poly.entity_id
_entity_poly.type
_entity_poly.pdbx_seq_one_letter_code
_entity_poly.pdbx_strand_id
1 'polypeptide(L)'
;MKRRHLILTLGGASAGAMTIGSGAFSSAQAERGVSVSVVDDDHALVGYDSPSDEADGKAVTDGERVDLVTVENRFADGAELSIEDVTLEVIPDDGEYPKVTEVTYDDGTFGSGDSETIEGTIECAGSGERATVELTVRVAGEGVSAELFGDTETRRFEIVCYDVTTYSASGGVGVEGVEFKGNGNAEISSPDEGEVDVQIYYVDGGGVAVTDDKNVSVGENLRGQTSLGGKTIAGVHVKGIDGVFVHPQFDADDCGVTPGGGGGENNGNGNDNGNGVSGSTVTETRGSEDAFGGCLPDDY
;
A
#
# COMPACT_ATOMS: atom_id res chain seq x y z
N MET A 1 49.99 51.14 -103.88
CA MET A 1 49.19 52.35 -103.60
C MET A 1 48.42 52.12 -102.31
N LYS A 2 48.25 53.17 -101.50
CA LYS A 2 47.12 53.52 -100.61
C LYS A 2 46.19 52.37 -100.11
N ARG A 3 45.72 52.26 -98.87
CA ARG A 3 45.77 53.00 -97.58
C ARG A 3 44.68 52.30 -96.72
N ARG A 4 44.96 51.97 -95.43
CA ARG A 4 44.05 52.18 -94.25
C ARG A 4 42.73 51.36 -94.20
N HIS A 5 42.13 50.91 -93.09
CA HIS A 5 42.21 51.09 -91.64
C HIS A 5 41.51 49.84 -91.01
N LEU A 6 42.05 49.26 -89.92
CA LEU A 6 41.57 49.36 -88.53
C LEU A 6 40.15 48.81 -88.26
N ILE A 7 40.05 47.81 -87.37
CA ILE A 7 39.11 47.62 -86.24
C ILE A 7 39.57 46.30 -85.58
N LEU A 8 40.30 46.29 -84.45
CA LEU A 8 39.81 46.43 -83.05
C LEU A 8 38.82 45.28 -82.75
N THR A 9 38.95 44.34 -81.81
CA THR A 9 39.51 44.27 -80.46
C THR A 9 39.36 42.77 -80.08
N LEU A 10 40.35 42.11 -79.47
CA LEU A 10 40.37 41.78 -78.02
C LEU A 10 38.99 41.30 -77.52
N GLY A 11 38.77 40.07 -77.07
CA GLY A 11 39.62 39.15 -76.34
C GLY A 11 38.74 38.51 -75.26
N GLY A 12 39.00 37.27 -74.86
CA GLY A 12 38.34 36.67 -73.70
C GLY A 12 37.96 35.21 -73.89
N ALA A 13 38.95 34.33 -73.74
CA ALA A 13 38.70 32.94 -73.40
C ALA A 13 38.32 32.87 -71.92
N SER A 14 37.16 32.28 -71.63
CA SER A 14 36.88 31.72 -70.31
C SER A 14 35.89 30.57 -70.45
N ALA A 15 36.44 29.37 -70.37
CA ALA A 15 35.73 28.16 -70.03
C ALA A 15 35.19 28.25 -68.60
N GLY A 16 34.05 27.60 -68.34
CA GLY A 16 33.66 27.22 -66.99
C GLY A 16 32.19 27.47 -66.66
N ALA A 17 31.37 26.42 -66.82
CA ALA A 17 30.56 25.83 -65.76
C ALA A 17 29.44 25.00 -66.38
N MET A 18 29.56 23.68 -66.32
CA MET A 18 28.42 22.78 -66.45
C MET A 18 27.57 22.95 -65.19
N THR A 19 26.40 23.56 -65.32
CA THR A 19 25.45 23.69 -64.22
C THR A 19 24.65 22.39 -64.10
N ILE A 20 25.22 21.42 -63.38
CA ILE A 20 24.47 20.29 -62.85
C ILE A 20 23.71 20.82 -61.63
N GLY A 21 22.42 21.10 -61.82
CA GLY A 21 21.51 21.44 -60.74
C GLY A 21 21.17 20.20 -59.92
N SER A 22 22.04 19.84 -58.98
CA SER A 22 21.65 18.98 -57.86
C SER A 22 20.73 19.79 -56.96
N GLY A 23 19.42 19.70 -57.20
CA GLY A 23 18.40 20.11 -56.25
C GLY A 23 18.59 19.29 -54.97
N ALA A 24 19.35 19.85 -54.04
CA ALA A 24 19.61 19.26 -52.74
C ALA A 24 18.27 19.11 -52.00
N PHE A 25 17.89 17.87 -51.73
CA PHE A 25 16.94 17.58 -50.66
C PHE A 25 17.59 18.11 -49.38
N SER A 26 17.12 19.26 -48.90
CA SER A 26 17.47 19.75 -47.57
C SER A 26 16.71 18.90 -46.58
N SER A 27 17.32 17.78 -46.19
CA SER A 27 16.88 16.97 -45.05
C SER A 27 17.10 17.81 -43.80
N ALA A 28 16.09 18.53 -43.34
CA ALA A 28 16.09 19.06 -41.99
C ALA A 28 15.96 17.86 -41.03
N GLN A 29 17.09 17.27 -40.64
CA GLN A 29 17.16 16.37 -39.50
C GLN A 29 16.93 17.22 -38.25
N ALA A 30 15.67 17.28 -37.83
CA ALA A 30 15.33 17.73 -36.49
C ALA A 30 15.73 16.61 -35.53
N GLU A 31 16.94 16.71 -34.98
CA GLU A 31 17.41 15.86 -33.89
C GLU A 31 16.54 16.16 -32.66
N ARG A 32 15.48 15.38 -32.45
CA ARG A 32 14.80 15.36 -31.15
C ARG A 32 15.69 14.56 -30.21
N GLY A 33 16.58 15.26 -29.50
CA GLY A 33 17.37 14.66 -28.42
C GLY A 33 16.43 14.23 -27.30
N VAL A 34 16.23 12.91 -27.14
CA VAL A 34 15.58 12.35 -25.97
C VAL A 34 16.67 12.17 -24.92
N SER A 35 16.57 12.92 -23.81
CA SER A 35 17.47 12.75 -22.66
C SER A 35 16.81 11.77 -21.70
N VAL A 36 17.43 10.62 -21.50
CA VAL A 36 17.05 9.67 -20.46
C VAL A 36 17.97 9.91 -19.26
N SER A 37 17.40 10.37 -18.14
CA SER A 37 18.13 10.54 -16.89
C SER A 37 17.69 9.46 -15.91
N VAL A 38 18.63 8.62 -15.51
CA VAL A 38 18.46 7.71 -14.38
C VAL A 38 18.81 8.50 -13.11
N VAL A 39 17.87 8.61 -12.19
CA VAL A 39 18.01 9.33 -10.92
C VAL A 39 17.70 8.38 -9.77
N ASP A 40 18.29 8.63 -8.60
CA ASP A 40 17.90 7.95 -7.37
C ASP A 40 16.44 8.27 -7.03
N ASP A 41 15.74 7.28 -6.47
CA ASP A 41 14.28 7.29 -6.26
C ASP A 41 13.79 8.50 -5.44
N ASP A 42 14.60 8.95 -4.47
CA ASP A 42 14.33 10.11 -3.62
C ASP A 42 14.17 11.42 -4.42
N HIS A 43 14.73 11.49 -5.62
CA HIS A 43 14.74 12.68 -6.47
C HIS A 43 14.06 12.43 -7.83
N ALA A 44 13.42 11.27 -8.00
CA ALA A 44 12.67 10.96 -9.21
C ALA A 44 11.41 11.83 -9.32
N LEU A 45 11.08 12.26 -10.55
CA LEU A 45 9.83 12.98 -10.84
C LEU A 45 8.61 12.05 -10.80
N VAL A 46 8.85 10.75 -10.87
CA VAL A 46 7.85 9.72 -10.60
C VAL A 46 8.40 8.90 -9.43
N GLY A 47 7.73 8.98 -8.29
CA GLY A 47 8.06 8.18 -7.12
C GLY A 47 7.61 6.74 -7.30
N TYR A 48 8.38 5.82 -6.73
CA TYR A 48 8.05 4.41 -6.63
C TYR A 48 8.26 4.01 -5.18
N ASP A 49 7.19 3.55 -4.52
CA ASP A 49 7.21 3.13 -3.13
C ASP A 49 6.69 1.69 -3.06
N SER A 50 7.57 0.76 -2.70
CA SER A 50 7.21 -0.61 -2.37
C SER A 50 7.07 -0.74 -0.85
N PRO A 51 6.26 -1.67 -0.33
CA PRO A 51 6.20 -1.97 1.09
C PRO A 51 7.53 -2.61 1.54
N SER A 52 8.51 -1.76 1.86
CA SER A 52 9.91 -2.15 2.12
C SER A 52 10.29 -2.16 3.60
N ASP A 53 9.32 -2.00 4.50
CA ASP A 53 9.62 -1.62 5.88
C ASP A 53 9.72 -2.79 6.88
N GLU A 54 9.53 -4.03 6.42
CA GLU A 54 9.60 -5.21 7.28
C GLU A 54 10.92 -5.96 7.05
N ALA A 55 11.79 -5.99 8.06
CA ALA A 55 13.06 -6.74 8.01
C ALA A 55 12.87 -8.25 7.73
N ASP A 56 11.66 -8.75 8.03
CA ASP A 56 11.27 -10.15 7.90
C ASP A 56 10.27 -10.38 6.74
N GLY A 57 10.03 -9.38 5.88
CA GLY A 57 9.04 -9.42 4.80
C GLY A 57 7.62 -9.07 5.24
N LYS A 58 6.77 -8.69 4.30
CA LYS A 58 5.35 -8.36 4.54
C LYS A 58 4.58 -9.63 4.90
N ALA A 59 4.17 -9.74 6.16
CA ALA A 59 3.32 -10.82 6.63
C ALA A 59 1.91 -10.70 6.01
N VAL A 60 1.41 -11.78 5.41
CA VAL A 60 0.10 -11.81 4.77
C VAL A 60 -0.61 -13.15 4.99
N THR A 61 -1.91 -13.16 4.73
CA THR A 61 -2.76 -14.36 4.81
C THR A 61 -3.35 -14.73 3.45
N ASP A 62 -3.81 -15.98 3.29
CA ASP A 62 -4.47 -16.41 2.06
C ASP A 62 -5.73 -15.57 1.77
N GLY A 63 -5.86 -15.08 0.54
CA GLY A 63 -6.94 -14.20 0.10
C GLY A 63 -6.79 -12.73 0.51
N GLU A 64 -5.71 -12.34 1.20
CA GLU A 64 -5.51 -10.95 1.62
C GLU A 64 -5.24 -10.03 0.42
N ARG A 65 -5.93 -8.89 0.37
CA ARG A 65 -5.65 -7.83 -0.59
C ARG A 65 -4.58 -6.89 -0.03
N VAL A 66 -3.51 -6.71 -0.78
CA VAL A 66 -2.35 -5.94 -0.35
C VAL A 66 -1.93 -4.90 -1.37
N ASP A 67 -1.50 -3.75 -0.87
CA ASP A 67 -0.76 -2.78 -1.66
C ASP A 67 0.58 -3.39 -2.09
N LEU A 68 0.82 -3.44 -3.40
CA LEU A 68 2.05 -3.93 -4.00
C LEU A 68 3.05 -2.78 -4.20
N VAL A 69 2.59 -1.69 -4.81
CA VAL A 69 3.41 -0.49 -5.08
C VAL A 69 2.51 0.74 -5.10
N THR A 70 3.01 1.85 -4.56
CA THR A 70 2.44 3.18 -4.74
C THR A 70 3.32 3.99 -5.69
N VAL A 71 2.71 4.56 -6.73
CA VAL A 71 3.36 5.40 -7.73
C VAL A 71 2.96 6.84 -7.51
N GLU A 72 3.93 7.73 -7.31
CA GLU A 72 3.67 9.14 -6.97
C GLU A 72 4.05 10.06 -8.13
N ASN A 73 3.17 10.97 -8.50
CA ASN A 73 3.46 12.02 -9.47
C ASN A 73 4.09 13.23 -8.78
N ARG A 74 5.42 13.40 -8.89
CA ARG A 74 6.16 14.50 -8.24
C ARG A 74 6.44 15.67 -9.18
N PHE A 75 5.77 15.76 -10.33
CA PHE A 75 5.91 16.92 -11.21
C PHE A 75 5.33 18.18 -10.53
N ALA A 76 5.96 19.34 -10.73
CA ALA A 76 5.52 20.59 -10.10
C ALA A 76 4.46 21.37 -10.91
N ASP A 77 4.32 21.06 -12.20
CA ASP A 77 3.61 21.90 -13.19
C ASP A 77 2.22 21.38 -13.61
N GLY A 78 1.56 20.58 -12.78
CA GLY A 78 0.21 20.07 -13.06
C GLY A 78 0.18 19.03 -14.18
N ALA A 79 1.30 18.35 -14.43
CA ALA A 79 1.33 17.23 -15.36
C ALA A 79 0.46 16.10 -14.83
N GLU A 80 -0.39 15.55 -15.69
CA GLU A 80 -1.20 14.37 -15.40
C GLU A 80 -0.47 13.11 -15.91
N LEU A 81 -0.43 12.08 -15.08
CA LEU A 81 0.14 10.77 -15.42
C LEU A 81 -0.95 9.70 -15.37
N SER A 82 -0.84 8.68 -16.21
CA SER A 82 -1.62 7.44 -16.17
C SER A 82 -0.68 6.24 -16.11
N ILE A 83 -1.14 5.16 -15.46
CA ILE A 83 -0.48 3.86 -15.54
C ILE A 83 -0.88 3.21 -16.87
N GLU A 84 0.10 2.93 -17.71
CA GLU A 84 -0.10 2.36 -19.05
C GLU A 84 0.08 0.84 -19.07
N ASP A 85 0.98 0.33 -18.22
CA ASP A 85 1.29 -1.10 -18.15
C ASP A 85 1.87 -1.45 -16.78
N VAL A 86 1.53 -2.64 -16.30
CA VAL A 86 2.06 -3.23 -15.07
C VAL A 86 2.51 -4.64 -15.39
N THR A 87 3.79 -4.90 -15.18
CA THR A 87 4.40 -6.23 -15.30
C THR A 87 4.78 -6.72 -13.91
N LEU A 88 4.13 -7.79 -13.46
CA LEU A 88 4.35 -8.40 -12.15
C LEU A 88 5.08 -9.74 -12.30
N GLU A 89 6.17 -9.89 -11.55
CA GLU A 89 6.86 -11.15 -11.36
C GLU A 89 6.86 -11.51 -9.86
N VAL A 90 6.45 -12.74 -9.55
CA VAL A 90 6.44 -13.30 -8.21
C VAL A 90 7.37 -14.51 -8.23
N ILE A 91 8.36 -14.51 -7.35
CA ILE A 91 9.41 -15.52 -7.30
C ILE A 91 9.32 -16.22 -5.93
N PRO A 92 8.58 -17.34 -5.84
CA PRO A 92 8.56 -18.18 -4.63
C PRO A 92 9.94 -18.71 -4.26
N ASP A 93 10.23 -18.77 -2.97
CA ASP A 93 11.45 -19.39 -2.43
C ASP A 93 11.45 -20.91 -2.64
N ASP A 94 10.29 -21.54 -2.48
CA ASP A 94 10.04 -22.97 -2.72
C ASP A 94 8.66 -23.16 -3.33
N GLY A 95 8.52 -24.17 -4.20
CA GLY A 95 7.22 -24.55 -4.75
C GLY A 95 6.64 -23.56 -5.77
N GLU A 96 5.31 -23.38 -5.71
CA GLU A 96 4.52 -22.57 -6.64
C GLU A 96 3.83 -21.38 -5.95
N TYR A 97 3.93 -21.27 -4.62
CA TYR A 97 3.26 -20.28 -3.78
C TYR A 97 4.27 -19.55 -2.88
N PRO A 98 3.99 -18.30 -2.47
CA PRO A 98 2.77 -17.53 -2.75
C PRO A 98 2.62 -17.05 -4.18
N LYS A 99 1.39 -16.71 -4.55
CA LYS A 99 1.05 -16.04 -5.81
C LYS A 99 0.36 -14.72 -5.53
N VAL A 100 0.46 -13.82 -6.49
CA VAL A 100 -0.35 -12.60 -6.51
C VAL A 100 -1.33 -12.72 -7.67
N THR A 101 -2.62 -12.58 -7.37
CA THR A 101 -3.72 -12.61 -8.32
C THR A 101 -4.52 -11.30 -8.26
N GLU A 102 -5.46 -11.12 -9.19
CA GLU A 102 -6.39 -9.97 -9.19
C GLU A 102 -5.71 -8.59 -9.02
N VAL A 103 -4.62 -8.38 -9.76
CA VAL A 103 -3.90 -7.10 -9.76
C VAL A 103 -4.80 -6.01 -10.32
N THR A 104 -4.99 -4.92 -9.55
CA THR A 104 -5.79 -3.77 -9.96
C THR A 104 -5.09 -2.46 -9.68
N TYR A 105 -5.45 -1.44 -10.46
CA TYR A 105 -5.05 -0.05 -10.32
C TYR A 105 -6.07 0.81 -11.08
N ASP A 106 -6.18 2.09 -10.75
CA ASP A 106 -6.98 3.05 -11.53
C ASP A 106 -6.27 3.33 -12.88
N ASP A 107 -7.01 3.14 -13.99
CA ASP A 107 -6.52 3.42 -15.34
C ASP A 107 -6.71 4.90 -15.74
N GLY A 108 -7.21 5.70 -14.81
CA GLY A 108 -7.34 7.15 -14.91
C GLY A 108 -6.02 7.89 -14.79
N THR A 109 -6.16 9.21 -14.75
CA THR A 109 -5.03 10.12 -14.62
C THR A 109 -4.94 10.67 -13.20
N PHE A 110 -3.74 10.72 -12.65
CA PHE A 110 -3.44 11.32 -11.36
C PHE A 110 -2.52 12.53 -11.52
N GLY A 111 -2.88 13.62 -10.83
CA GLY A 111 -2.26 14.92 -10.97
C GLY A 111 -0.98 15.07 -10.18
N SER A 112 -0.37 16.24 -10.28
CA SER A 112 0.84 16.59 -9.53
C SER A 112 0.61 16.56 -8.02
N GLY A 113 1.40 15.75 -7.32
CA GLY A 113 1.30 15.50 -5.88
C GLY A 113 0.34 14.35 -5.51
N ASP A 114 -0.38 13.79 -6.49
CA ASP A 114 -1.24 12.63 -6.28
C ASP A 114 -0.46 11.33 -6.48
N SER A 115 -1.01 10.24 -5.95
CA SER A 115 -0.44 8.91 -6.06
C SER A 115 -1.50 7.91 -6.48
N GLU A 116 -1.05 6.85 -7.16
CA GLU A 116 -1.87 5.71 -7.54
C GLU A 116 -1.30 4.44 -6.92
N THR A 117 -2.15 3.57 -6.37
CA THR A 117 -1.73 2.35 -5.69
C THR A 117 -2.13 1.14 -6.52
N ILE A 118 -1.17 0.26 -6.74
CA ILE A 118 -1.36 -1.03 -7.40
C ILE A 118 -1.55 -2.06 -6.30
N GLU A 119 -2.72 -2.71 -6.29
CA GLU A 119 -3.09 -3.72 -5.32
C GLU A 119 -3.13 -5.12 -5.97
N GLY A 120 -2.95 -6.17 -5.17
CA GLY A 120 -3.18 -7.56 -5.59
C GLY A 120 -3.69 -8.42 -4.44
N THR A 121 -4.34 -9.53 -4.78
CA THR A 121 -4.77 -10.54 -3.82
C THR A 121 -3.67 -11.60 -3.68
N ILE A 122 -3.30 -11.97 -2.46
CA ILE A 122 -2.31 -13.02 -2.22
C ILE A 122 -2.98 -14.38 -2.11
N GLU A 123 -2.46 -15.38 -2.83
CA GLU A 123 -2.80 -16.78 -2.62
C GLU A 123 -1.62 -17.49 -1.93
N CYS A 124 -1.92 -18.15 -0.81
CA CYS A 124 -0.99 -18.94 -0.03
C CYS A 124 -1.43 -20.42 -0.03
N ALA A 125 -0.50 -21.36 -0.09
CA ALA A 125 -0.81 -22.78 0.12
C ALA A 125 -0.57 -23.25 1.56
N GLY A 126 0.12 -22.45 2.38
CA GLY A 126 0.22 -22.63 3.83
C GLY A 126 1.13 -21.60 4.51
N SER A 127 1.26 -21.71 5.84
CA SER A 127 2.17 -20.86 6.61
C SER A 127 3.65 -21.09 6.31
N GLY A 128 4.42 -19.99 6.39
CA GLY A 128 5.87 -19.97 6.25
C GLY A 128 6.37 -19.90 4.81
N GLU A 129 5.47 -19.92 3.81
CA GLU A 129 5.83 -19.73 2.40
C GLU A 129 6.28 -18.29 2.15
N ARG A 130 7.28 -18.09 1.29
CA ARG A 130 7.88 -16.78 1.00
C ARG A 130 7.99 -16.58 -0.51
N ALA A 131 7.79 -15.35 -0.97
CA ALA A 131 8.16 -14.97 -2.32
C ALA A 131 8.73 -13.55 -2.37
N THR A 132 9.67 -13.34 -3.29
CA THR A 132 10.07 -12.01 -3.72
C THR A 132 9.11 -11.51 -4.78
N VAL A 133 8.63 -10.27 -4.62
CA VAL A 133 7.76 -9.58 -5.58
C VAL A 133 8.55 -8.49 -6.29
N GLU A 134 8.48 -8.52 -7.62
CA GLU A 134 9.10 -7.54 -8.52
C GLU A 134 8.01 -6.96 -9.41
N LEU A 135 7.75 -5.65 -9.28
CA LEU A 135 6.70 -4.96 -10.04
C LEU A 135 7.30 -3.87 -10.92
N THR A 136 7.23 -4.04 -12.23
CA THR A 136 7.61 -2.99 -13.18
C THR A 136 6.38 -2.21 -13.62
N VAL A 137 6.43 -0.89 -13.45
CA VAL A 137 5.32 0.01 -13.79
C VAL A 137 5.72 0.96 -14.90
N ARG A 138 4.89 1.06 -15.94
CA ARG A 138 5.04 2.04 -17.01
C ARG A 138 3.99 3.13 -16.85
N VAL A 139 4.44 4.37 -16.76
CA VAL A 139 3.57 5.55 -16.71
C VAL A 139 3.78 6.45 -17.93
N ALA A 140 2.72 7.12 -18.35
CA ALA A 140 2.77 8.12 -19.40
C ALA A 140 1.93 9.35 -19.05
N GLY A 141 2.28 10.47 -19.67
CA GLY A 141 1.56 11.73 -19.57
C GLY A 141 1.91 12.62 -20.76
N GLU A 142 1.43 13.86 -20.77
CA GLU A 142 1.73 14.80 -21.86
C GLU A 142 3.24 15.09 -21.95
N GLY A 143 3.90 14.48 -22.95
CA GLY A 143 5.33 14.66 -23.21
C GLY A 143 6.26 13.94 -22.24
N VAL A 144 5.71 13.08 -21.36
CA VAL A 144 6.45 12.30 -20.36
C VAL A 144 6.12 10.82 -20.52
N SER A 145 7.14 9.97 -20.41
CA SER A 145 6.97 8.53 -20.24
C SER A 145 8.08 8.03 -19.34
N ALA A 146 7.76 7.21 -18.34
CA ALA A 146 8.72 6.60 -17.45
C ALA A 146 8.42 5.11 -17.28
N GLU A 147 9.48 4.34 -17.04
CA GLU A 147 9.41 2.92 -16.71
C GLU A 147 10.16 2.74 -15.39
N LEU A 148 9.44 2.21 -14.40
CA LEU A 148 9.91 2.02 -13.04
C LEU A 148 10.14 0.52 -12.86
N PHE A 149 11.38 0.08 -12.98
CA PHE A 149 11.73 -1.32 -12.81
C PHE A 149 11.66 -1.72 -11.33
N GLY A 150 10.98 -2.82 -11.03
CA GLY A 150 10.84 -3.37 -9.67
C GLY A 150 11.87 -4.43 -9.31
N ASP A 151 12.69 -4.90 -10.27
CA ASP A 151 13.72 -5.93 -10.09
C ASP A 151 15.01 -5.39 -9.42
N THR A 152 14.96 -4.20 -8.83
CA THR A 152 16.09 -3.59 -8.13
C THR A 152 16.10 -3.94 -6.66
N GLU A 153 17.30 -3.93 -6.05
CA GLU A 153 17.45 -4.26 -4.61
C GLU A 153 16.63 -3.35 -3.68
N THR A 154 16.28 -2.14 -4.12
CA THR A 154 15.54 -1.15 -3.33
C THR A 154 14.04 -1.13 -3.59
N ARG A 155 13.54 -1.92 -4.54
CA ARG A 155 12.15 -1.87 -5.01
C ARG A 155 11.43 -3.21 -5.01
N ARG A 156 12.19 -4.30 -4.94
CA ARG A 156 11.65 -5.62 -4.62
C ARG A 156 11.34 -5.70 -3.13
N PHE A 157 10.29 -6.42 -2.80
CA PHE A 157 9.93 -6.71 -1.42
C PHE A 157 9.57 -8.18 -1.28
N GLU A 158 9.54 -8.66 -0.05
CA GLU A 158 9.23 -10.04 0.27
C GLU A 158 7.84 -10.14 0.87
N ILE A 159 7.12 -11.19 0.52
CA ILE A 159 5.85 -11.58 1.12
C ILE A 159 6.07 -12.88 1.90
N VAL A 160 5.47 -12.97 3.09
CA VAL A 160 5.51 -14.16 3.94
C VAL A 160 4.10 -14.58 4.31
N CYS A 161 3.70 -15.77 3.89
CA CYS A 161 2.40 -16.34 4.21
C CYS A 161 2.33 -16.83 5.66
N TYR A 162 1.20 -16.57 6.31
CA TYR A 162 0.84 -17.12 7.59
C TYR A 162 -0.53 -17.76 7.53
N ASP A 163 -0.71 -18.84 8.30
CA ASP A 163 -2.02 -19.46 8.48
C ASP A 163 -2.84 -18.56 9.40
N VAL A 164 -4.05 -18.23 8.97
CA VAL A 164 -5.02 -17.64 9.88
C VAL A 164 -5.50 -18.75 10.81
N THR A 165 -5.36 -18.56 12.11
CA THR A 165 -5.97 -19.49 13.06
C THR A 165 -7.47 -19.22 13.08
N THR A 166 -8.24 -19.95 12.26
CA THR A 166 -9.70 -19.91 12.32
C THR A 166 -10.18 -20.80 13.46
N TYR A 167 -10.62 -20.16 14.54
CA TYR A 167 -11.32 -20.82 15.63
C TYR A 167 -12.77 -21.10 15.24
N SER A 168 -13.37 -22.15 15.81
CA SER A 168 -14.80 -22.43 15.60
C SER A 168 -15.61 -21.93 16.79
N ALA A 169 -16.37 -20.85 16.60
CA ALA A 169 -17.27 -20.34 17.62
C ALA A 169 -18.47 -21.29 17.85
N SER A 170 -19.14 -21.11 18.99
CA SER A 170 -20.39 -21.81 19.30
C SER A 170 -21.46 -21.43 18.28
N GLY A 171 -21.77 -22.35 17.37
CA GLY A 171 -22.63 -22.09 16.21
C GLY A 171 -22.01 -22.50 14.88
N GLY A 172 -20.70 -22.77 14.86
CA GLY A 172 -19.96 -23.23 13.68
C GLY A 172 -19.41 -22.11 12.80
N VAL A 173 -19.56 -20.84 13.22
CA VAL A 173 -18.97 -19.67 12.55
C VAL A 173 -17.47 -19.65 12.81
N GLY A 174 -16.65 -19.54 11.77
CA GLY A 174 -15.21 -19.36 11.88
C GLY A 174 -14.85 -17.99 12.45
N VAL A 175 -13.82 -17.89 13.28
CA VAL A 175 -13.33 -16.61 13.82
C VAL A 175 -11.83 -16.59 13.69
N GLU A 176 -11.30 -15.58 13.04
CA GLU A 176 -9.87 -15.43 12.75
C GLU A 176 -9.18 -14.52 13.77
N GLY A 177 -9.96 -13.66 14.41
CA GLY A 177 -9.46 -12.72 15.39
C GLY A 177 -10.46 -11.61 15.70
N VAL A 178 -9.96 -10.60 16.40
CA VAL A 178 -10.72 -9.39 16.73
C VAL A 178 -9.88 -8.17 16.37
N GLU A 179 -10.41 -7.33 15.48
CA GLU A 179 -9.82 -6.05 15.12
C GLU A 179 -10.24 -4.99 16.15
N PHE A 180 -9.28 -4.41 16.87
CA PHE A 180 -9.52 -3.31 17.80
C PHE A 180 -9.31 -1.98 17.12
N LYS A 181 -10.37 -1.16 17.06
CA LYS A 181 -10.40 0.13 16.35
C LYS A 181 -10.25 1.29 17.33
N GLY A 182 -9.50 2.32 16.92
CA GLY A 182 -9.40 3.59 17.63
C GLY A 182 -10.79 4.16 17.96
N ASN A 183 -10.97 4.68 19.18
CA ASN A 183 -12.24 4.97 19.88
C ASN A 183 -12.78 3.85 20.78
N GLY A 184 -12.02 2.78 21.02
CA GLY A 184 -12.41 1.73 21.96
C GLY A 184 -13.55 0.87 21.43
N ASN A 185 -13.55 0.64 20.12
CA ASN A 185 -14.47 -0.26 19.43
C ASN A 185 -13.70 -1.49 18.95
N ALA A 186 -14.42 -2.55 18.60
CA ALA A 186 -13.83 -3.76 18.04
C ALA A 186 -14.78 -4.40 17.01
N GLU A 187 -14.22 -5.25 16.17
CA GLU A 187 -14.93 -6.02 15.14
C GLU A 187 -14.38 -7.45 15.12
N ILE A 188 -15.24 -8.44 14.95
CA ILE A 188 -14.83 -9.85 14.91
C ILE A 188 -14.52 -10.20 13.46
N SER A 189 -13.28 -10.59 13.18
CA SER A 189 -12.86 -11.07 11.86
C SER A 189 -13.30 -12.52 11.68
N SER A 190 -13.96 -12.79 10.56
CA SER A 190 -14.52 -14.10 10.24
C SER A 190 -14.53 -14.30 8.73
N PRO A 191 -14.21 -15.52 8.25
CA PRO A 191 -14.36 -15.88 6.84
C PRO A 191 -15.82 -16.19 6.49
N ASP A 192 -16.68 -16.37 7.49
CA ASP A 192 -18.08 -16.73 7.34
C ASP A 192 -18.99 -15.55 7.69
N GLU A 193 -20.13 -15.42 7.01
CA GLU A 193 -21.21 -14.57 7.51
C GLU A 193 -21.95 -15.28 8.66
N GLY A 194 -22.29 -14.55 9.73
CA GLY A 194 -23.05 -15.12 10.83
C GLY A 194 -23.10 -14.28 12.09
N GLU A 195 -23.64 -14.88 13.14
CA GLU A 195 -23.71 -14.30 14.48
C GLU A 195 -23.01 -15.20 15.49
N VAL A 196 -22.31 -14.60 16.44
CA VAL A 196 -21.60 -15.28 17.53
C VAL A 196 -22.00 -14.70 18.88
N ASP A 197 -22.00 -15.55 19.91
CA ASP A 197 -22.19 -15.09 21.29
C ASP A 197 -20.85 -14.61 21.86
N VAL A 198 -20.81 -13.38 22.38
CA VAL A 198 -19.60 -12.78 22.95
C VAL A 198 -19.82 -12.19 24.34
N GLN A 199 -18.74 -12.20 25.13
CA GLN A 199 -18.59 -11.39 26.33
C GLN A 199 -17.56 -10.29 26.06
N ILE A 200 -17.94 -9.05 26.37
CA ILE A 200 -17.06 -7.90 26.16
C ILE A 200 -16.48 -7.46 27.50
N TYR A 201 -15.15 -7.43 27.55
CA TYR A 201 -14.37 -6.86 28.64
C TYR A 201 -14.13 -5.38 28.32
N TYR A 202 -14.52 -4.49 29.22
CA TYR A 202 -14.42 -3.04 29.00
C TYR A 202 -13.90 -2.32 30.24
N VAL A 203 -13.16 -1.23 30.02
CA VAL A 203 -12.60 -0.42 31.11
C VAL A 203 -13.73 0.35 31.81
N ASP A 204 -13.80 0.21 33.13
CA ASP A 204 -14.78 0.90 33.99
C ASP A 204 -14.17 1.27 35.33
N GLY A 205 -14.09 2.57 35.62
CA GLY A 205 -13.74 3.07 36.95
C GLY A 205 -12.38 2.61 37.53
N GLY A 206 -11.38 2.34 36.68
CA GLY A 206 -10.06 1.86 37.10
C GLY A 206 -9.95 0.34 37.23
N GLY A 207 -10.91 -0.41 36.68
CA GLY A 207 -10.88 -1.85 36.53
C GLY A 207 -11.46 -2.29 35.18
N VAL A 208 -11.62 -3.59 35.01
CA VAL A 208 -12.25 -4.21 33.83
C VAL A 208 -13.57 -4.85 34.26
N ALA A 209 -14.66 -4.42 33.63
CA ALA A 209 -15.97 -5.03 33.79
C ALA A 209 -16.30 -5.89 32.56
N VAL A 210 -17.19 -6.86 32.74
CA VAL A 210 -17.58 -7.82 31.70
C VAL A 210 -19.07 -7.72 31.45
N THR A 211 -19.50 -7.85 30.20
CA THR A 211 -20.92 -7.97 29.85
C THR A 211 -21.42 -9.40 30.02
N ASP A 212 -22.72 -9.59 30.18
CA ASP A 212 -23.35 -10.88 29.86
C ASP A 212 -23.11 -11.24 28.38
N ASP A 213 -23.33 -12.51 28.02
CA ASP A 213 -23.33 -12.98 26.64
C ASP A 213 -24.23 -12.09 25.76
N LYS A 214 -23.68 -11.62 24.63
CA LYS A 214 -24.38 -10.88 23.59
C LYS A 214 -24.22 -11.58 22.26
N ASN A 215 -25.32 -11.79 21.57
CA ASN A 215 -25.29 -12.26 20.21
C ASN A 215 -25.02 -11.06 19.28
N VAL A 216 -23.98 -11.17 18.46
CA VAL A 216 -23.49 -10.10 17.58
C VAL A 216 -23.13 -10.67 16.22
N SER A 217 -23.35 -9.91 15.16
CA SER A 217 -22.91 -10.22 13.80
C SER A 217 -21.40 -10.02 13.68
N VAL A 218 -20.72 -10.96 13.02
CA VAL A 218 -19.30 -10.82 12.64
C VAL A 218 -19.13 -9.80 11.51
N GLY A 219 -17.95 -9.21 11.36
CA GLY A 219 -17.71 -8.14 10.36
C GLY A 219 -18.45 -6.82 10.63
N GLU A 220 -19.04 -6.67 11.82
CA GLU A 220 -19.72 -5.44 12.22
C GLU A 220 -19.16 -4.87 13.54
N ASN A 221 -19.18 -3.54 13.65
CA ASN A 221 -18.73 -2.82 14.83
C ASN A 221 -19.50 -3.23 16.10
N LEU A 222 -18.80 -3.82 17.08
CA LEU A 222 -19.42 -4.30 18.32
C LEU A 222 -20.09 -3.20 19.13
N ARG A 223 -19.58 -1.97 19.11
CA ARG A 223 -20.22 -0.83 19.80
C ARG A 223 -21.58 -0.46 19.20
N GLY A 224 -21.81 -0.71 17.90
CA GLY A 224 -23.12 -0.51 17.28
C GLY A 224 -24.16 -1.54 17.72
N GLN A 225 -23.68 -2.71 18.10
CA GLN A 225 -24.50 -3.87 18.49
C GLN A 225 -24.66 -4.00 20.01
N THR A 226 -23.80 -3.34 20.79
CA THR A 226 -23.76 -3.44 22.25
C THR A 226 -23.90 -2.09 22.95
N SER A 227 -24.64 -2.06 24.05
CA SER A 227 -24.91 -0.83 24.81
C SER A 227 -23.80 -0.47 25.80
N LEU A 228 -22.57 -0.28 25.31
CA LEU A 228 -21.39 0.02 26.15
C LEU A 228 -21.25 1.50 26.53
N GLY A 229 -22.10 2.39 26.03
CA GLY A 229 -22.19 3.78 26.52
C GLY A 229 -20.90 4.61 26.40
N GLY A 230 -20.06 4.34 25.38
CA GLY A 230 -18.80 5.05 25.18
C GLY A 230 -17.60 4.47 25.95
N LYS A 231 -17.77 3.36 26.69
CA LYS A 231 -16.66 2.67 27.35
C LYS A 231 -15.72 2.00 26.35
N THR A 232 -14.45 1.91 26.71
CA THR A 232 -13.39 1.33 25.88
C THR A 232 -13.36 -0.18 26.05
N ILE A 233 -13.40 -0.91 24.92
CA ILE A 233 -13.25 -2.37 24.92
C ILE A 233 -11.78 -2.71 25.22
N ALA A 234 -11.57 -3.49 26.28
CA ALA A 234 -10.27 -4.03 26.70
C ALA A 234 -10.05 -5.46 26.17
N GLY A 235 -11.11 -6.18 25.85
CA GLY A 235 -11.03 -7.47 25.18
C GLY A 235 -12.38 -8.08 24.83
N VAL A 236 -12.34 -9.13 24.02
CA VAL A 236 -13.54 -9.83 23.52
C VAL A 236 -13.33 -11.32 23.69
N HIS A 237 -14.23 -11.98 24.40
CA HIS A 237 -14.31 -13.42 24.48
C HIS A 237 -15.45 -13.89 23.59
N VAL A 238 -15.15 -14.79 22.66
CA VAL A 238 -16.14 -15.39 21.77
C VAL A 238 -16.44 -16.80 22.26
N LYS A 239 -17.71 -17.09 22.51
CA LYS A 239 -18.13 -18.36 23.10
C LYS A 239 -17.73 -19.53 22.23
N GLY A 240 -17.08 -20.53 22.83
CA GLY A 240 -16.56 -21.71 22.11
C GLY A 240 -15.09 -21.59 21.71
N ILE A 241 -14.49 -20.42 21.90
CA ILE A 241 -13.06 -20.17 21.73
C ILE A 241 -12.44 -20.03 23.12
N ASP A 242 -11.40 -20.80 23.41
CA ASP A 242 -10.73 -20.73 24.69
C ASP A 242 -9.93 -19.42 24.79
N GLY A 243 -10.23 -18.62 25.81
CA GLY A 243 -9.54 -17.37 26.13
C GLY A 243 -10.20 -16.11 25.56
N VAL A 244 -9.50 -14.98 25.68
CA VAL A 244 -9.97 -13.65 25.33
C VAL A 244 -9.00 -13.02 24.33
N PHE A 245 -9.52 -12.42 23.27
CA PHE A 245 -8.75 -11.52 22.42
C PHE A 245 -8.56 -10.20 23.18
N VAL A 246 -7.32 -9.86 23.52
CA VAL A 246 -7.01 -8.71 24.39
C VAL A 246 -6.61 -7.52 23.53
N HIS A 247 -7.14 -6.34 23.83
CA HIS A 247 -6.76 -5.10 23.14
C HIS A 247 -5.23 -4.92 23.22
N PRO A 248 -4.51 -4.70 22.10
CA PRO A 248 -3.04 -4.66 22.09
C PRO A 248 -2.41 -3.62 23.01
N GLN A 249 -3.14 -2.52 23.22
CA GLN A 249 -2.74 -1.41 24.08
C GLN A 249 -3.28 -1.51 25.52
N PHE A 250 -3.85 -2.64 25.92
CA PHE A 250 -4.29 -2.85 27.30
C PHE A 250 -3.08 -3.04 28.22
N ASP A 251 -3.08 -2.29 29.33
CA ASP A 251 -2.10 -2.37 30.40
C ASP A 251 -2.80 -2.89 31.67
N ALA A 252 -2.33 -4.05 32.15
CA ALA A 252 -2.87 -4.70 33.34
C ALA A 252 -2.43 -4.05 34.66
N ASP A 253 -1.35 -3.27 34.67
CA ASP A 253 -0.92 -2.54 35.87
C ASP A 253 -1.79 -1.29 36.10
N ASP A 254 -2.25 -0.67 35.00
CA ASP A 254 -3.10 0.54 35.02
C ASP A 254 -4.60 0.24 34.79
N CYS A 255 -4.96 -1.02 34.54
CA CYS A 255 -6.31 -1.47 34.20
C CYS A 255 -6.99 -0.62 33.11
N GLY A 256 -6.21 -0.26 32.09
CA GLY A 256 -6.59 0.72 31.10
C GLY A 256 -6.07 0.37 29.71
N VAL A 257 -6.63 1.04 28.70
CA VAL A 257 -6.11 0.99 27.33
C VAL A 257 -5.45 2.32 27.06
N THR A 258 -4.14 2.31 26.87
CA THR A 258 -3.37 3.54 26.64
C THR A 258 -3.48 3.91 25.16
N PRO A 259 -4.04 5.08 24.80
CA PRO A 259 -4.03 5.51 23.41
C PRO A 259 -2.58 5.59 22.95
N GLY A 260 -2.23 4.87 21.88
CA GLY A 260 -0.87 4.82 21.38
C GLY A 260 -0.26 6.21 21.25
N GLY A 261 0.72 6.50 22.11
CA GLY A 261 1.54 7.69 21.99
C GLY A 261 2.44 7.56 20.79
N GLY A 262 2.00 8.07 19.63
CA GLY A 262 2.95 8.55 18.64
C GLY A 262 3.82 9.59 19.34
N GLY A 263 5.13 9.34 19.42
CA GLY A 263 6.12 10.22 20.05
C GLY A 263 6.29 11.54 19.31
N GLY A 264 5.24 12.33 19.21
CA GLY A 264 5.26 13.72 18.77
C GLY A 264 5.38 14.62 19.99
N GLU A 265 6.50 15.33 20.08
CA GLU A 265 6.70 16.37 21.07
C GLU A 265 5.50 17.34 21.09
N ASN A 266 4.97 17.52 22.30
CA ASN A 266 3.79 18.29 22.61
C ASN A 266 4.04 19.79 22.30
N ASN A 267 3.68 20.25 21.10
CA ASN A 267 3.55 21.67 20.81
C ASN A 267 2.08 22.05 20.95
N GLY A 268 1.76 22.64 22.11
CA GLY A 268 0.41 23.00 22.49
C GLY A 268 -0.29 23.88 21.46
N ASN A 269 -1.33 23.33 20.84
CA ASN A 269 -2.48 24.10 20.40
C ASN A 269 -3.71 23.21 20.42
N GLY A 270 -4.62 23.48 21.36
CA GLY A 270 -5.82 22.68 21.54
C GLY A 270 -6.74 22.79 20.33
N ASN A 271 -6.91 21.68 19.61
CA ASN A 271 -8.16 21.23 19.01
C ASN A 271 -7.96 19.83 18.36
N ASP A 272 -7.69 18.80 19.15
CA ASP A 272 -7.56 17.42 18.62
C ASP A 272 -8.91 16.71 18.60
N ASN A 273 -9.60 16.81 17.47
CA ASN A 273 -10.44 15.72 16.95
C ASN A 273 -9.53 14.71 16.23
N GLY A 274 -8.52 14.20 16.97
CA GLY A 274 -7.49 13.31 16.46
C GLY A 274 -8.03 11.90 16.24
N ASN A 275 -8.44 11.64 15.00
CA ASN A 275 -8.58 10.31 14.40
C ASN A 275 -7.17 9.67 14.36
N GLY A 276 -6.87 8.67 15.19
CA GLY A 276 -5.51 8.13 15.21
C GLY A 276 -5.25 7.00 16.20
N VAL A 277 -5.77 5.81 15.90
CA VAL A 277 -5.01 4.54 16.02
C VAL A 277 -5.52 3.64 14.89
N SER A 278 -4.62 3.20 14.01
CA SER A 278 -4.90 2.17 13.00
C SER A 278 -5.43 0.92 13.69
N GLY A 279 -6.49 0.32 13.17
CA GLY A 279 -7.05 -0.92 13.71
C GLY A 279 -5.97 -1.99 13.80
N SER A 280 -5.83 -2.64 14.95
CA SER A 280 -4.90 -3.75 15.12
C SER A 280 -5.69 -5.03 15.32
N THR A 281 -5.50 -6.00 14.42
CA THR A 281 -6.12 -7.32 14.51
C THR A 281 -5.34 -8.20 15.47
N VAL A 282 -6.06 -8.80 16.42
CA VAL A 282 -5.52 -9.77 17.37
C VAL A 282 -6.06 -11.13 17.03
N THR A 283 -5.17 -12.06 16.69
CA THR A 283 -5.50 -13.42 16.26
C THR A 283 -5.24 -14.46 17.36
N GLU A 284 -4.56 -14.08 18.44
CA GLU A 284 -4.29 -14.97 19.58
C GLU A 284 -5.15 -14.64 20.80
N THR A 285 -5.52 -15.67 21.56
CA THR A 285 -6.26 -15.52 22.82
C THR A 285 -5.37 -15.70 24.04
N ARG A 286 -5.79 -15.11 25.16
CA ARG A 286 -5.16 -15.31 26.49
C ARG A 286 -6.20 -15.74 27.51
N GLY A 287 -5.82 -16.51 28.52
CA GLY A 287 -6.68 -16.76 29.67
C GLY A 287 -7.10 -15.43 30.31
N SER A 288 -8.36 -15.28 30.74
CA SER A 288 -8.85 -14.00 31.27
C SER A 288 -8.09 -13.50 32.50
N GLU A 289 -7.69 -14.42 33.39
CA GLU A 289 -6.84 -14.11 34.54
C GLU A 289 -5.45 -13.62 34.11
N ASP A 290 -4.85 -14.27 33.10
CA ASP A 290 -3.54 -13.85 32.56
C ASP A 290 -3.63 -12.53 31.79
N ALA A 291 -4.77 -12.28 31.13
CA ALA A 291 -5.02 -11.11 30.31
C ALA A 291 -5.23 -9.84 31.14
N PHE A 292 -6.02 -9.96 32.21
CA PHE A 292 -6.52 -8.81 32.96
C PHE A 292 -6.04 -8.79 34.41
N GLY A 293 -5.46 -9.88 34.93
CA GLY A 293 -4.88 -9.95 36.27
C GLY A 293 -5.84 -9.44 37.35
N GLY A 294 -5.32 -8.53 38.20
CA GLY A 294 -6.08 -7.91 39.28
C GLY A 294 -7.11 -6.85 38.84
N CYS A 295 -7.30 -6.64 37.53
CA CYS A 295 -8.29 -5.71 37.01
C CYS A 295 -9.69 -6.31 36.92
N LEU A 296 -9.81 -7.65 36.97
CA LEU A 296 -11.10 -8.31 37.01
C LEU A 296 -11.75 -8.15 38.39
N PRO A 297 -13.09 -8.14 38.47
CA PRO A 297 -13.78 -8.20 39.75
C PRO A 297 -13.42 -9.50 40.50
N ASP A 298 -13.28 -9.41 41.83
CA ASP A 298 -12.86 -10.52 42.73
C ASP A 298 -13.75 -11.80 42.66
N ASP A 299 -14.88 -11.76 41.96
CA ASP A 299 -15.88 -12.83 41.85
C ASP A 299 -15.90 -13.55 40.48
N TYR A 300 -14.89 -13.33 39.60
CA TYR A 300 -14.81 -13.92 38.26
C TYR A 300 -13.90 -15.15 38.17
#